data_AF-A0A1F6W2L6-F1
#
_entry.id   AF-A0A1F6W2L6-F1
#
_cell.length_a   1.000
_cell.length_b   1.000
_cell.length_c   1.000
_cell.angle_alpha   90.00
_cell.angle_beta   90.00
_cell.angle_gamma   90.00
#
_symmetry.space_group_name_H-M   'P 1'
#
loop_
_entity.id
_entity.type
_entity.pdbx_description
1 polymer ?
#
loop_
_entity_poly.entity_id
_entity_poly.type
_entity_poly.pdbx_seq_one_letter_code
_entity_poly.pdbx_strand_id
1 'polypeptide(L)'
;MQKKENNSGFIALMSAIIISVVLLLLATNLSLIGFYGRFNILDSELKERSSTLAEACADTAILKLANNPGYNPANEPVNVGGDTCIIQSVTGGDTIHLRADYKNYITNLKIAINPSDLSVVSWEEIPTYP
;
A
#
# COMPACT_ATOMS: atom_id res chain seq x y z
N MET A 1 5.81 -28.38 -72.01
CA MET A 1 6.07 -27.25 -71.09
C MET A 1 5.33 -27.52 -69.78
N GLN A 2 6.04 -27.92 -68.73
CA GLN A 2 5.41 -28.12 -67.41
C GLN A 2 5.20 -26.74 -66.74
N LYS A 3 3.94 -26.40 -66.48
CA LYS A 3 3.54 -25.18 -65.77
C LYS A 3 3.84 -25.39 -64.29
N LYS A 4 4.92 -24.80 -63.78
CA LYS A 4 5.20 -24.72 -62.34
C LYS A 4 4.12 -23.84 -61.71
N GLU A 5 3.27 -24.40 -60.85
CA GLU A 5 2.34 -23.61 -60.06
C GLU A 5 3.12 -22.80 -59.02
N ASN A 6 3.06 -21.48 -59.18
CA ASN A 6 3.82 -20.54 -58.37
C ASN A 6 3.10 -20.30 -57.02
N ASN A 7 3.29 -21.21 -56.07
CA ASN A 7 2.74 -21.11 -54.69
C ASN A 7 3.30 -19.94 -53.86
N SER A 8 4.13 -19.07 -54.47
CA SER A 8 4.74 -17.89 -53.86
C SER A 8 3.75 -16.95 -53.16
N GLY A 9 2.55 -16.72 -53.74
CA GLY A 9 1.54 -15.85 -53.15
C GLY A 9 0.92 -16.41 -51.87
N PHE A 10 0.69 -17.73 -51.84
CA PHE A 10 0.18 -18.41 -50.65
C PHE A 10 1.20 -18.39 -49.51
N ILE A 11 2.49 -18.60 -49.83
CA ILE A 11 3.58 -18.54 -48.86
C ILE A 11 3.73 -17.13 -48.27
N ALA A 12 3.65 -16.10 -49.11
CA ALA A 12 3.70 -14.70 -48.64
C ALA A 12 2.54 -14.39 -47.68
N LEU A 13 1.32 -14.81 -48.01
CA LEU A 13 0.13 -14.55 -47.20
C LEU A 13 0.20 -15.30 -45.85
N MET A 14 0.60 -16.57 -45.87
CA MET A 14 0.80 -17.35 -44.64
C MET A 14 1.92 -16.77 -43.77
N SER A 15 3.03 -16.31 -44.35
CA SER A 15 4.10 -15.66 -43.60
C SER A 15 3.63 -14.36 -42.93
N ALA A 16 2.83 -13.54 -43.62
CA ALA A 16 2.27 -12.32 -43.05
C ALA A 16 1.32 -12.61 -41.88
N ILE A 17 0.50 -13.65 -41.98
CA ILE A 17 -0.39 -14.09 -40.89
C ILE A 17 0.44 -14.53 -39.68
N ILE A 18 1.44 -15.39 -39.90
CA ILE A 18 2.30 -15.89 -38.82
C ILE A 18 3.01 -14.72 -38.12
N ILE A 19 3.62 -13.80 -38.88
CA ILE A 19 4.31 -12.63 -38.32
C ILE A 19 3.33 -11.75 -37.53
N SER A 20 2.13 -11.51 -38.06
CA SER A 20 1.11 -10.71 -37.38
C SER A 20 0.69 -11.33 -36.05
N VAL A 21 0.50 -12.65 -36.00
CA VAL A 21 0.15 -13.37 -34.77
C VAL A 21 1.28 -13.28 -33.74
N VAL A 22 2.54 -13.43 -34.16
CA VAL A 22 3.70 -13.30 -33.26
C VAL A 22 3.79 -11.87 -32.70
N LEU A 23 3.62 -10.85 -33.54
CA LEU A 23 3.63 -9.46 -33.11
C LEU A 23 2.49 -9.15 -32.13
N LEU A 24 1.30 -9.68 -32.39
CA LEU A 24 0.15 -9.52 -31.50
C LEU A 24 0.42 -10.14 -30.13
N LEU A 25 0.98 -11.36 -30.09
CA LEU A 25 1.36 -12.03 -28.84
C LEU A 25 2.39 -11.24 -28.05
N LEU A 26 3.41 -10.68 -28.71
CA LEU A 26 4.41 -9.84 -28.04
C LEU A 26 3.77 -8.58 -27.46
N ALA A 27 2.95 -7.89 -28.24
CA ALA A 27 2.29 -6.66 -27.82
C ALA A 27 1.36 -6.88 -26.62
N THR A 28 0.58 -7.96 -26.60
CA THR A 28 -0.33 -8.26 -25.49
C THR A 28 0.43 -8.59 -24.21
N ASN A 29 1.48 -9.40 -24.28
CA ASN A 29 2.30 -9.75 -23.11
C ASN A 29 2.95 -8.51 -22.48
N LEU A 30 3.56 -7.64 -23.30
CA LEU A 30 4.16 -6.39 -22.82
C LEU A 30 3.12 -5.45 -22.19
N SER A 31 1.93 -5.37 -22.78
CA SER A 31 0.84 -4.54 -22.26
C SER A 31 0.35 -5.03 -20.89
N LEU A 32 0.24 -6.36 -20.72
CA LEU A 32 -0.15 -6.96 -19.45
C LEU A 32 0.88 -6.69 -18.34
N ILE A 33 2.17 -6.82 -18.63
CA ILE A 33 3.25 -6.50 -17.67
C ILE A 33 3.14 -5.05 -17.20
N GLY A 34 2.98 -4.11 -18.14
CA GLY A 34 2.83 -2.69 -17.81
C GLY A 34 1.56 -2.39 -17.00
N PHE A 35 0.46 -3.09 -17.28
CA PHE A 35 -0.79 -2.95 -16.54
C PHE A 35 -0.65 -3.42 -15.09
N TYR A 36 -0.14 -4.64 -14.86
CA TYR A 36 0.04 -5.19 -13.51
C TYR A 36 1.07 -4.40 -12.68
N GLY A 37 2.15 -3.92 -13.29
CA GLY A 37 3.13 -3.08 -12.60
C GLY A 37 2.52 -1.81 -11.99
N ARG A 38 1.52 -1.21 -12.63
CA ARG A 38 0.84 -0.02 -12.11
C ARG A 38 -0.02 -0.29 -10.88
N PHE A 39 -0.63 -1.48 -10.77
CA PHE A 39 -1.39 -1.84 -9.57
C PHE A 39 -0.50 -2.02 -8.36
N ASN A 40 0.64 -2.69 -8.51
CA ASN A 40 1.60 -2.85 -7.42
C ASN A 40 2.10 -1.49 -6.89
N ILE A 41 2.33 -0.51 -7.78
CA ILE A 41 2.73 0.84 -7.38
C ILE A 41 1.58 1.53 -6.63
N LEU A 42 0.34 1.41 -7.11
CA LEU A 42 -0.82 1.98 -6.44
C LEU A 42 -1.02 1.36 -5.04
N ASP A 43 -0.93 0.05 -4.90
CA ASP A 43 -1.07 -0.64 -3.61
C ASP A 43 0.02 -0.21 -2.63
N SER A 44 1.26 -0.08 -3.12
CA SER A 44 2.37 0.43 -2.32
C SER A 44 2.14 1.87 -1.86
N GLU A 45 1.65 2.75 -2.74
CA GLU A 45 1.34 4.15 -2.38
C GLU A 45 0.19 4.21 -1.37
N LEU A 46 -0.86 3.41 -1.53
CA LEU A 46 -2.00 3.41 -0.60
C LEU A 46 -1.59 2.89 0.79
N LYS A 47 -0.71 1.87 0.84
CA LYS A 47 -0.15 1.38 2.10
C LYS A 47 0.81 2.39 2.74
N GLU A 48 1.62 3.08 1.95
CA GLU A 48 2.48 4.16 2.42
C GLU A 48 1.64 5.27 3.05
N ARG A 49 0.57 5.70 2.38
CA ARG A 49 -0.37 6.71 2.89
C ARG A 49 -0.99 6.30 4.21
N SER A 50 -1.42 5.05 4.36
CA SER A 50 -1.97 4.56 5.63
C SER A 50 -0.91 4.50 6.73
N SER A 51 0.35 4.20 6.39
CA SER A 51 1.48 4.23 7.33
C SER A 51 1.77 5.65 7.82
N THR A 52 1.92 6.62 6.91
CA THR A 52 2.17 8.01 7.28
C THR A 52 1.02 8.60 8.09
N LEU A 53 -0.24 8.22 7.79
CA LEU A 53 -1.39 8.60 8.61
C LEU A 53 -1.29 8.03 10.03
N ALA A 54 -0.87 6.77 10.17
CA ALA A 54 -0.66 6.13 11.46
C ALA A 54 0.46 6.83 12.27
N GLU A 55 1.56 7.21 11.62
CA GLU A 55 2.66 7.98 12.20
C GLU A 55 2.22 9.36 12.69
N ALA A 56 1.46 10.11 11.89
CA ALA A 56 0.94 11.41 12.31
C ALA A 56 0.05 11.31 13.56
N CYS A 57 -0.67 10.19 13.70
CA CYS A 57 -1.50 9.92 14.86
C CYS A 57 -0.72 9.48 16.08
N ALA A 58 0.40 8.77 15.87
CA ALA A 58 1.37 8.50 16.91
C ALA A 58 1.93 9.79 17.51
N ASP A 59 2.39 10.69 16.65
CA ASP A 59 2.93 11.98 17.07
C ASP A 59 1.90 12.80 17.85
N THR A 60 0.64 12.78 17.38
CA THR A 60 -0.46 13.44 18.08
C THR A 60 -0.74 12.80 19.44
N ALA A 61 -0.70 11.46 19.54
CA ALA A 61 -0.89 10.75 20.79
C ALA A 61 0.23 11.05 21.80
N ILE A 62 1.49 11.04 21.35
CA ILE A 62 2.66 11.39 22.16
C ILE A 62 2.55 12.84 22.64
N LEU A 63 2.14 13.77 21.77
CA LEU A 63 1.93 15.17 22.14
C LEU A 63 0.81 15.32 23.19
N LYS A 64 -0.27 14.55 23.08
CA LYS A 64 -1.34 14.55 24.10
C LYS A 64 -0.88 13.97 25.43
N LEU A 65 -0.06 12.92 25.41
CA LEU A 65 0.57 12.35 26.61
C LEU A 65 1.54 13.33 27.27
N ALA A 66 2.30 14.08 26.46
CA ALA A 66 3.18 15.13 26.96
C ALA A 66 2.42 16.25 27.69
N ASN A 67 1.25 16.63 27.17
CA ASN A 67 0.40 17.66 27.78
C ASN A 67 -0.40 17.14 28.98
N ASN A 68 -0.79 15.86 28.97
CA ASN A 68 -1.55 15.21 30.03
C ASN A 68 -1.03 13.78 30.27
N PRO A 69 -0.19 13.55 31.28
CA PRO A 69 0.33 12.22 31.61
C PRO A 69 -0.76 11.17 31.94
N GLY A 70 -1.97 11.61 32.31
CA GLY A 70 -3.12 10.75 32.56
C GLY A 70 -3.99 10.48 31.32
N TYR A 71 -3.51 10.80 30.13
CA TYR A 71 -4.25 10.59 28.88
C TYR A 71 -4.45 9.10 28.60
N ASN A 72 -5.70 8.65 28.70
CA ASN A 72 -6.12 7.28 28.42
C ASN A 72 -7.38 7.30 27.54
N PRO A 73 -7.22 7.54 26.23
CA PRO A 73 -8.34 7.57 25.29
C PRO A 73 -8.92 6.17 25.08
N ALA A 74 -10.21 6.10 24.75
CA ALA A 74 -10.88 4.88 24.34
C ALA A 74 -11.50 5.11 22.95
N ASN A 75 -10.81 4.65 21.90
CA ASN A 75 -11.20 4.84 20.49
C ASN A 75 -11.43 6.32 20.11
N GLU A 76 -10.46 7.17 20.40
CA GLU A 76 -10.54 8.59 20.06
C GLU A 76 -10.17 8.82 18.58
N PRO A 77 -11.07 9.43 17.77
CA PRO A 77 -10.75 9.80 16.41
C PRO A 77 -9.86 11.05 16.37
N VAL A 78 -8.81 11.02 15.55
CA VAL A 78 -7.92 12.15 15.28
C VAL A 78 -7.93 12.43 13.78
N ASN A 79 -8.16 13.70 13.43
CA ASN A 79 -8.19 14.14 12.04
C ASN A 79 -6.82 14.69 11.63
N VAL A 80 -6.28 14.18 10.52
CA VAL A 80 -5.01 14.59 9.95
C VAL A 80 -5.22 14.88 8.46
N GLY A 81 -5.11 16.15 8.05
CA GLY A 81 -5.08 16.54 6.63
C GLY A 81 -6.32 16.23 5.79
N GLY A 82 -7.41 15.72 6.40
CA GLY A 82 -8.64 15.30 5.72
C GLY A 82 -9.02 13.84 5.96
N ASP A 83 -8.09 13.03 6.45
CA ASP A 83 -8.32 11.64 6.83
C ASP A 83 -8.41 11.51 8.36
N THR A 84 -8.98 10.39 8.82
CA THR A 84 -9.17 10.12 10.25
C THR A 84 -8.47 8.83 10.63
N CYS A 85 -7.74 8.86 11.73
CA CYS A 85 -7.21 7.68 12.41
C CYS A 85 -7.86 7.56 13.79
N ILE A 86 -7.69 6.42 14.44
CA ILE A 86 -8.26 6.15 15.75
C ILE A 86 -7.13 5.78 16.71
N ILE A 87 -6.99 6.55 17.79
CA ILE A 87 -6.17 6.15 18.93
C ILE A 87 -7.04 5.21 19.76
N GLN A 88 -6.72 3.91 19.73
CA GLN A 88 -7.55 2.90 20.36
C GLN A 88 -7.41 2.91 21.88
N SER A 89 -6.17 2.90 22.37
CA SER A 89 -5.88 2.92 23.80
C SER A 89 -4.46 3.39 24.08
N VAL A 90 -4.26 3.88 25.31
CA VAL A 90 -2.92 4.05 25.87
C VAL A 90 -2.87 3.25 27.17
N THR A 91 -2.14 2.14 27.15
CA THR A 91 -1.96 1.28 28.33
C THR A 91 -0.79 1.81 29.15
N GLY A 92 -0.98 1.99 30.46
CA GLY A 92 0.11 2.30 31.39
C GLY A 92 0.85 3.63 31.19
N GLY A 93 0.44 4.45 30.21
CA GLY A 93 1.21 5.62 29.78
C GLY A 93 2.50 5.29 29.02
N ASP A 94 2.75 4.01 28.74
CA ASP A 94 3.94 3.50 28.06
C ASP A 94 3.63 2.90 26.69
N THR A 95 2.43 2.37 26.47
CA THR A 95 2.11 1.64 25.24
C THR A 95 0.90 2.27 24.56
N ILE A 96 1.11 2.81 23.37
CA ILE A 96 0.09 3.45 22.54
C ILE A 96 -0.33 2.48 21.45
N HIS A 97 -1.63 2.31 21.30
CA HIS A 97 -2.22 1.55 20.22
C HIS A 97 -3.09 2.45 19.35
N LEU A 98 -2.85 2.37 18.05
CA LEU A 98 -3.58 3.17 17.08
C LEU A 98 -3.84 2.40 15.80
N ARG A 99 -4.88 2.85 15.11
CA ARG A 99 -5.32 2.29 13.85
C ARG A 99 -5.58 3.42 12.87
N ALA A 100 -4.87 3.39 11.74
CA ALA A 100 -5.15 4.22 10.60
C ALA A 100 -5.88 3.40 9.53
N ASP A 101 -6.89 4.01 8.90
CA ASP A 101 -7.60 3.43 7.78
C ASP A 101 -7.62 4.46 6.65
N TYR A 102 -6.94 4.15 5.55
CA TYR A 102 -7.00 4.95 4.34
C TYR A 102 -7.51 4.08 3.21
N LYS A 103 -8.77 4.31 2.79
CA LYS A 103 -9.41 3.59 1.67
C LYS A 103 -9.34 2.06 1.80
N ASN A 104 -9.55 1.51 2.99
CA ASN A 104 -9.43 0.08 3.34
C ASN A 104 -7.99 -0.45 3.43
N TYR A 105 -6.98 0.41 3.33
CA TYR A 105 -5.59 0.06 3.67
C TYR A 105 -5.41 0.41 5.15
N ILE A 106 -5.40 -0.65 5.97
CA ILE A 106 -5.33 -0.53 7.42
C ILE A 106 -3.87 -0.68 7.86
N THR A 107 -3.42 0.24 8.70
CA THR A 107 -2.15 0.14 9.42
C THR A 107 -2.46 0.21 10.91
N ASN A 108 -2.12 -0.84 11.66
CA ASN A 108 -2.21 -0.82 13.12
C ASN A 108 -0.80 -0.69 13.68
N LEU A 109 -0.56 0.34 14.49
CA LEU A 109 0.72 0.55 15.14
C LEU A 109 0.61 0.33 16.64
N LYS A 110 1.64 -0.31 17.17
CA LYS A 110 1.95 -0.43 18.59
C LYS A 110 3.24 0.31 18.83
N ILE A 111 3.18 1.32 19.69
CA ILE A 111 4.33 2.17 20.00
C ILE A 111 4.56 2.10 21.49
N ALA A 112 5.75 1.69 21.89
CA ALA A 112 6.18 1.73 23.28
C ALA A 112 7.03 2.98 23.48
N ILE A 113 6.68 3.81 24.46
CA ILE A 113 7.39 5.00 24.87
C ILE A 113 7.83 4.86 26.33
N ASN A 114 8.93 5.52 26.68
CA ASN A 114 9.32 5.65 28.07
C ASN A 114 8.54 6.82 28.70
N PRO A 115 7.74 6.61 29.76
CA PRO A 115 6.89 7.65 30.35
C PRO A 115 7.67 8.81 30.98
N SER A 116 8.98 8.63 31.21
CA SER A 116 9.84 9.61 31.89
C SER A 116 10.35 10.70 30.96
N ASP A 117 10.71 10.33 29.73
CA ASP A 117 11.35 11.20 28.72
C ASP A 117 10.59 11.25 27.39
N LEU A 118 9.49 10.47 27.28
CA LEU A 118 8.67 10.29 26.08
C LEU A 118 9.46 9.81 24.86
N SER A 119 10.64 9.22 25.07
CA SER A 119 11.42 8.59 24.01
C SER A 119 10.72 7.33 23.51
N VAL A 120 10.74 7.13 22.19
CA VAL A 120 10.21 5.91 21.56
C VAL A 120 11.18 4.77 21.81
N VAL A 121 10.69 3.72 22.48
CA VAL A 121 11.41 2.48 22.80
C VAL A 121 11.18 1.42 21.72
N SER A 122 9.94 1.28 21.24
CA SER A 122 9.59 0.35 20.16
C SER A 122 8.54 0.96 19.24
N TRP A 123 8.66 0.63 17.96
CA TRP A 123 7.73 0.98 16.91
C TRP A 123 7.44 -0.26 16.07
N GLU A 124 6.26 -0.84 16.24
CA GLU A 124 5.89 -2.10 15.62
C GLU A 124 4.54 -1.99 14.92
N GLU A 125 4.49 -2.41 13.66
CA GLU A 125 3.23 -2.65 12.97
C GLU A 125 2.69 -4.03 13.35
N ILE A 126 1.45 -4.07 13.85
CA ILE A 126 0.79 -5.30 14.26
C ILE A 126 -0.30 -5.69 13.25
N PRO A 127 -0.44 -6.98 12.91
CA PRO A 127 -1.44 -7.42 11.93
C PRO A 127 -2.87 -7.24 12.44
N THR A 128 -3.09 -7.41 13.75
CA THR A 128 -4.38 -7.22 14.40
C THR A 128 -4.19 -6.65 15.79
N TYR A 129 -5.08 -5.75 16.18
CA TYR A 129 -5.19 -5.28 17.56
C TYR A 129 -5.80 -6.39 18.45
N PRO A 130 -5.21 -6.70 19.62
CA PRO A 130 -5.77 -7.65 20.59
C PRO A 130 -6.96 -7.07 21.39
#